data_AF-A0A3D0LSP2-F1
#
_entry.id   AF-A0A3D0LSP2-F1
#
_cell.length_a   1.000
_cell.length_b   1.000
_cell.length_c   1.000
_cell.angle_alpha   90.00
_cell.angle_beta   90.00
_cell.angle_gamma   90.00
#
_symmetry.space_group_name_H-M   'P 1'
#
loop_
_entity.id
_entity.type
_entity.pdbx_description
1 polymer ?
#
loop_
_entity_poly.entity_id
_entity_poly.type
_entity_poly.pdbx_seq_one_letter_code
_entity_poly.pdbx_strand_id
1 'polypeptide(L)'
;MRIAQEEVFGPVLSVIRFRDEEEAVELANEVIYGLAAGIWTKSIRRALDVSARLRCGMVWVNTYRAVSFMSPFGGYKQSGIGRETHKMMLDHYQQTKNLLVSYSPKALGFF
;
A
#
# COMPACT_ATOMS: atom_id res chain seq x y z
N MET A 1 -17.33 10.31 -13.17
CA MET A 1 -17.94 9.40 -14.18
C MET A 1 -17.68 7.96 -13.75
N ARG A 2 -18.64 7.03 -13.89
CA ARG A 2 -18.46 5.63 -13.45
C ARG A 2 -17.22 4.95 -14.06
N ILE A 3 -16.96 5.20 -15.35
CA ILE A 3 -15.80 4.65 -16.09
C ILE A 3 -14.42 5.02 -15.51
N ALA A 4 -14.35 6.07 -14.68
CA ALA A 4 -13.11 6.51 -14.02
C ALA A 4 -13.05 6.11 -12.54
N GLN A 5 -14.10 5.46 -12.02
CA GLN A 5 -14.27 5.15 -10.59
C GLN A 5 -14.38 3.64 -10.34
N GLU A 6 -14.95 2.89 -11.28
CA GLU A 6 -15.12 1.43 -11.20
C GLU A 6 -14.01 0.72 -12.00
N GLU A 7 -13.48 -0.36 -11.45
CA GLU A 7 -12.48 -1.19 -12.14
C GLU A 7 -13.13 -1.96 -13.30
N VAL A 8 -12.68 -1.67 -14.53
CA VAL A 8 -13.19 -2.33 -15.75
C VAL A 8 -12.56 -3.70 -15.98
N PHE A 9 -11.30 -3.88 -15.55
CA PHE A 9 -10.50 -5.10 -15.73
C PHE A 9 -10.37 -5.58 -17.19
N GLY A 10 -10.46 -4.65 -18.15
CA GLY A 10 -10.30 -4.87 -19.58
C GLY A 10 -9.36 -3.84 -20.22
N PRO A 11 -9.13 -3.89 -21.54
CA PRO A 11 -8.20 -3.00 -22.25
C PRO A 11 -8.81 -1.60 -22.46
N VAL A 12 -9.13 -0.90 -21.36
CA VAL A 12 -9.80 0.41 -21.35
C VAL A 12 -9.00 1.40 -20.50
N LEU A 13 -8.78 2.61 -21.01
CA LEU A 13 -8.07 3.69 -20.32
C LEU A 13 -8.90 4.99 -20.33
N SER A 14 -9.10 5.57 -19.15
CA SER A 14 -9.66 6.93 -19.00
C SER A 14 -8.53 7.94 -18.92
N VAL A 15 -8.64 9.07 -19.64
CA VAL A 15 -7.67 10.17 -19.60
C VAL A 15 -8.35 11.42 -19.06
N ILE A 16 -7.84 11.93 -17.94
CA ILE A 16 -8.38 13.11 -17.24
C ILE A 16 -7.25 14.13 -17.14
N ARG A 17 -7.51 15.37 -17.57
CA ARG A 17 -6.54 16.47 -17.47
C ARG A 17 -6.63 17.11 -16.08
N PHE A 18 -5.50 17.58 -15.59
CA PHE A 18 -5.37 18.43 -14.42
C PHE A 18 -4.55 19.67 -14.80
N ARG A 19 -4.68 20.75 -14.03
CA ARG A 19 -4.04 22.05 -14.26
C ARG A 19 -2.75 22.17 -13.47
N ASP A 20 -2.74 21.65 -12.25
CA ASP A 20 -1.62 21.73 -11.33
C ASP A 20 -1.45 20.45 -10.51
N GLU A 21 -0.41 20.45 -9.68
CA GLU A 21 -0.05 19.29 -8.87
C GLU A 21 -1.05 19.00 -7.74
N GLU A 22 -1.72 20.02 -7.21
CA GLU A 22 -2.74 19.82 -6.17
C GLU A 22 -3.95 19.10 -6.74
N GLU A 23 -4.47 19.59 -7.87
CA GLU A 23 -5.59 18.97 -8.58
C GLU A 23 -5.24 17.54 -9.01
N ALA A 24 -3.99 17.27 -9.41
CA ALA A 24 -3.55 15.92 -9.75
C ALA A 24 -3.60 14.96 -8.55
N VAL A 25 -3.16 15.42 -7.37
CA VAL A 25 -3.17 14.62 -6.13
C VAL A 25 -4.60 14.39 -5.63
N GLU A 26 -5.45 15.42 -5.69
CA GLU A 26 -6.86 15.31 -5.34
C GLU A 26 -7.56 14.27 -6.21
N LEU A 27 -7.47 14.41 -7.54
CA LEU A 27 -8.08 13.47 -8.50
C LEU A 27 -7.56 12.04 -8.32
N ALA A 28 -6.25 11.86 -8.11
CA ALA A 28 -5.67 10.53 -7.91
C ALA A 28 -6.15 9.86 -6.61
N ASN A 29 -6.48 10.66 -5.59
CA ASN A 29 -6.96 10.17 -4.30
C ASN A 29 -8.49 10.02 -4.22
N GLU A 30 -9.23 10.63 -5.15
CA GLU A 30 -10.70 10.64 -5.29
C GLU A 30 -11.22 9.34 -5.93
N VAL A 31 -10.82 8.20 -5.37
CA VAL A 31 -11.33 6.87 -5.73
C VAL A 31 -11.34 5.99 -4.47
N ILE A 32 -12.26 5.03 -4.39
CA ILE A 32 -12.37 4.13 -3.22
C ILE A 32 -11.21 3.14 -3.10
N TYR A 33 -10.41 2.99 -4.16
CA TYR A 33 -9.26 2.10 -4.24
C TYR A 33 -7.95 2.82 -3.87
N GLY A 34 -6.91 2.04 -3.62
CA GLY A 34 -5.58 2.52 -3.25
C GLY A 34 -4.51 1.46 -3.44
N LEU A 35 -4.55 0.68 -4.52
CA LEU A 35 -3.56 -0.37 -4.75
C LEU A 35 -2.19 0.23 -5.11
N ALA A 36 -2.13 0.91 -6.25
CA ALA A 36 -0.88 1.48 -6.75
C ALA A 36 -1.11 2.72 -7.63
N ALA A 37 -0.05 3.51 -7.81
CA ALA A 37 -0.03 4.69 -8.68
C ALA A 37 1.30 4.78 -9.46
N GLY A 38 1.30 5.56 -10.55
CA GLY A 38 2.49 5.84 -11.36
C GLY A 38 2.67 7.34 -11.56
N ILE A 39 3.90 7.83 -11.43
CA ILE A 39 4.27 9.23 -11.61
C ILE A 39 5.32 9.32 -12.72
N TRP A 40 5.08 10.19 -13.71
CA TRP A 40 6.05 10.52 -14.75
C TRP A 40 6.47 11.98 -14.63
N THR A 41 7.73 12.23 -14.32
CA THR A 41 8.28 13.57 -14.16
C THR A 41 9.80 13.55 -14.27
N LYS A 42 10.37 14.66 -14.76
CA LYS A 42 11.83 14.88 -14.73
C LYS A 42 12.33 15.41 -13.39
N SER A 43 11.44 15.85 -12.50
CA SER A 43 11.80 16.42 -11.20
C SER A 43 11.66 15.38 -10.09
N ILE A 44 12.80 14.96 -9.52
CA ILE A 44 12.82 14.02 -8.38
C ILE A 44 12.11 14.60 -7.15
N ARG A 45 12.20 15.93 -6.93
CA ARG A 45 11.50 16.59 -5.83
C ARG A 45 9.99 16.40 -5.93
N ARG A 46 9.43 16.62 -7.13
CA ARG A 46 8.00 16.42 -7.39
C ARG A 46 7.60 14.96 -7.23
N ALA A 47 8.43 14.04 -7.73
CA ALA A 47 8.18 12.61 -7.58
C ALA A 47 8.07 12.21 -6.10
N LEU A 48 8.98 12.66 -5.25
CA LEU A 48 8.97 12.36 -3.81
C LEU A 48 7.79 13.00 -3.08
N ASP A 49 7.51 14.28 -3.34
CA ASP A 49 6.40 15.02 -2.71
C ASP A 49 5.05 14.39 -3.06
N VAL A 50 4.78 14.21 -4.36
CA VAL A 50 3.53 13.61 -4.84
C VAL A 50 3.40 12.17 -4.33
N SER A 51 4.46 11.37 -4.34
CA SER A 51 4.42 10.00 -3.82
C SER A 51 3.97 9.94 -2.35
N ALA A 52 4.44 10.87 -1.52
CA ALA A 52 4.08 10.93 -0.10
C ALA A 52 2.60 11.31 0.13
N ARG A 53 1.98 12.01 -0.82
CA ARG A 53 0.60 12.50 -0.74
C ARG A 53 -0.42 11.55 -1.36
N LEU A 54 0.03 10.59 -2.17
CA LEU A 54 -0.84 9.55 -2.76
C LEU A 54 -1.21 8.49 -1.72
N ARG A 55 -2.50 8.20 -1.60
CA ARG A 55 -3.04 7.18 -0.68
C ARG A 55 -3.12 5.82 -1.34
N CYS A 56 -1.96 5.23 -1.64
CA CYS A 56 -1.84 3.90 -2.18
C CYS A 56 -0.64 3.14 -1.60
N GLY A 57 -0.59 1.83 -1.78
CA GLY A 57 0.48 1.03 -1.19
C GLY A 57 1.75 0.89 -2.04
N MET A 58 1.68 1.25 -3.32
CA MET A 58 2.85 1.22 -4.21
C MET A 58 2.83 2.41 -5.18
N VAL A 59 3.95 3.11 -5.29
CA VAL A 59 4.12 4.20 -6.27
C VAL A 59 5.31 3.89 -7.15
N TRP A 60 5.08 3.82 -8.47
CA TRP A 60 6.15 3.79 -9.46
C TRP A 60 6.51 5.20 -9.91
N VAL A 61 7.80 5.46 -10.08
CA VAL A 61 8.31 6.74 -10.61
C VAL A 61 9.08 6.45 -11.90
N ASN A 62 8.64 7.06 -13.01
CA ASN A 62 9.23 6.91 -14.35
C ASN A 62 9.34 5.44 -14.83
N THR A 63 8.46 4.58 -14.33
CA THR A 63 8.29 3.18 -14.72
C THR A 63 6.85 2.77 -14.39
N TYR A 64 6.42 1.59 -14.85
CA TYR A 64 5.13 1.04 -14.46
C TYR A 64 5.18 -0.48 -14.47
N ARG A 65 4.53 -1.12 -13.48
CA ARG A 65 4.50 -2.58 -13.29
C ARG A 65 5.86 -3.27 -13.10
N ALA A 66 6.94 -2.52 -12.87
CA ALA A 66 8.18 -3.10 -12.40
C ALA A 66 8.02 -3.52 -10.92
N VAL A 67 8.00 -4.82 -10.64
CA VAL A 67 7.80 -5.35 -9.28
C VAL A 67 9.04 -6.14 -8.86
N SER A 68 9.52 -5.88 -7.65
CA SER A 68 10.57 -6.67 -7.00
C SER A 68 9.95 -7.60 -5.97
N PHE A 69 10.38 -8.87 -5.94
CA PHE A 69 9.99 -9.82 -4.91
C PHE A 69 10.43 -9.38 -3.50
N MET A 70 11.38 -8.45 -3.41
CA MET A 70 11.88 -7.90 -2.14
C MET A 70 11.13 -6.64 -1.70
N SER A 71 10.08 -6.21 -2.42
CA SER A 71 9.27 -5.05 -2.04
C SER A 71 7.90 -5.50 -1.54
N PRO A 72 7.32 -4.86 -0.52
CA PRO A 72 5.97 -5.19 -0.06
C PRO A 72 4.96 -4.77 -1.13
N PHE A 73 4.01 -5.66 -1.43
CA PHE A 73 2.91 -5.37 -2.36
C PHE A 73 1.57 -5.43 -1.63
N GLY A 74 0.63 -4.55 -1.95
CA GLY A 74 -0.69 -4.51 -1.31
C GLY A 74 -1.22 -3.09 -1.19
N GLY A 75 -2.53 -2.94 -1.05
CA GLY A 75 -3.21 -1.65 -1.18
C GLY A 75 -3.60 -0.96 0.13
N TYR A 76 -4.19 0.22 -0.05
CA TYR A 76 -4.88 1.01 0.95
C TYR A 76 -6.39 0.99 0.64
N LYS A 77 -7.22 1.50 1.55
CA LYS A 77 -8.67 1.66 1.36
C LYS A 77 -9.34 0.32 1.00
N GLN A 78 -10.20 0.29 -0.01
CA GLN A 78 -10.87 -0.94 -0.45
C GLN A 78 -9.98 -1.88 -1.28
N SER A 79 -8.70 -1.55 -1.49
CA SER A 79 -7.75 -2.45 -2.17
C SER A 79 -7.14 -3.50 -1.25
N GLY A 80 -7.69 -3.68 -0.04
CA GLY A 80 -7.34 -4.78 0.87
C GLY A 80 -6.61 -4.34 2.14
N ILE A 81 -6.30 -5.34 2.98
CA ILE A 81 -5.60 -5.20 4.26
C ILE A 81 -4.38 -6.11 4.24
N GLY A 82 -3.26 -5.63 4.78
CA GLY A 82 -1.99 -6.35 4.80
C GLY A 82 -1.13 -6.10 3.57
N ARG A 83 -0.03 -6.84 3.44
CA ARG A 83 0.89 -6.80 2.30
C ARG A 83 1.18 -8.23 1.84
N GLU A 84 1.97 -8.38 0.80
CA GLU A 84 2.48 -9.64 0.25
C GLU A 84 3.95 -9.46 -0.14
N THR A 85 4.57 -10.53 -0.62
CA THR A 85 5.92 -10.66 -1.23
C THR A 85 7.13 -10.40 -0.33
N HIS A 86 7.17 -9.31 0.44
CA HIS A 86 8.34 -8.97 1.26
C HIS A 86 8.53 -9.93 2.46
N LYS A 87 9.77 -10.07 2.95
CA LYS A 87 10.12 -10.95 4.09
C LYS A 87 9.26 -10.71 5.34
N MET A 88 8.79 -9.49 5.57
CA MET A 88 7.90 -9.16 6.70
C MET A 88 6.60 -9.94 6.67
N MET A 89 6.19 -10.44 5.51
CA MET A 89 4.96 -11.20 5.37
C MET A 89 5.08 -12.61 5.90
N LEU A 90 6.30 -13.13 6.11
CA LEU A 90 6.48 -14.43 6.76
C LEU A 90 5.88 -14.44 8.17
N ASP A 91 5.89 -13.31 8.88
CA ASP A 91 5.29 -13.18 10.21
C ASP A 91 3.77 -13.41 10.18
N HIS A 92 3.10 -13.11 9.06
CA HIS A 92 1.66 -13.38 8.90
C HIS A 92 1.34 -14.87 8.74
N TYR A 93 2.33 -15.71 8.42
CA TYR A 93 2.19 -17.17 8.31
C TYR A 93 2.67 -17.90 9.57
N GLN A 94 3.00 -17.16 10.63
CA GLN A 94 3.44 -17.73 11.92
C GLN A 94 2.33 -17.64 12.97
N GLN A 95 2.50 -18.40 14.06
CA GLN A 95 1.61 -18.37 15.22
C GLN A 95 2.43 -17.99 16.45
N THR A 96 2.11 -16.86 17.08
CA THR A 96 2.80 -16.40 18.30
C THR A 96 2.26 -17.13 19.52
N LYS A 97 3.14 -17.78 20.28
CA LYS A 97 2.82 -18.43 21.56
C LYS A 97 3.60 -17.79 22.69
N ASN A 98 2.88 -17.33 23.72
CA ASN A 98 3.49 -16.82 24.95
C ASN A 98 3.56 -17.94 25.99
N LEU A 99 4.73 -18.14 26.60
CA LEU A 99 4.96 -19.12 27.66
C LEU A 99 5.48 -18.37 28.90
N LEU A 100 4.64 -18.27 29.93
CA LEU A 100 5.03 -17.72 31.22
C LEU A 100 5.39 -18.88 32.16
N VAL A 101 6.63 -18.87 32.67
CA VAL A 101 7.16 -19.94 33.54
C VAL A 101 7.60 -19.35 34.87
N SER A 102 7.10 -19.92 35.96
CA SER A 102 7.73 -19.78 37.27
C SER A 102 8.78 -20.88 37.44
N TYR A 103 10.01 -20.50 37.75
CA TYR A 103 11.07 -21.44 38.12
C TYR A 103 11.10 -21.72 39.64
N SER A 104 10.25 -21.05 40.42
CA SER A 104 10.17 -21.29 41.86
C SER A 104 9.56 -22.67 42.11
N PRO A 105 10.26 -23.57 42.84
CA PRO A 105 9.63 -24.81 43.31
C PRO A 105 8.66 -24.53 44.47
N LYS A 106 8.67 -23.32 45.04
CA LYS A 106 7.74 -22.89 46.09
C LYS A 106 6.43 -22.41 45.47
N ALA A 107 5.33 -22.71 46.16
CA ALA A 107 4.00 -22.24 45.80
C ALA A 107 3.93 -20.71 45.69
N LEU A 108 3.09 -20.21 44.79
CA LEU A 108 2.86 -18.78 44.59
C LEU A 108 2.13 -18.13 45.79
N GLY A 109 1.54 -18.94 46.68
CA GLY A 109 0.83 -18.47 47.87
C GLY A 109 -0.59 -17.98 47.62
N PHE A 110 -1.20 -18.34 46.48
CA PHE A 110 -2.65 -18.26 46.33
C PHE A 110 -3.27 -19.52 46.92
N PHE A 111 -3.77 -19.38 48.15
CA PHE A 111 -4.19 -20.40 49.13
C PHE A 111 -3.05 -21.16 49.81
#